data_AF-A0A3N1Y7G6-F1
#
_entry.id   AF-A0A3N1Y7G6-F1
#
_cell.length_a   1.000
_cell.length_b   1.000
_cell.length_c   1.000
_cell.angle_alpha   90.00
_cell.angle_beta   90.00
_cell.angle_gamma   90.00
#
_symmetry.space_group_name_H-M   'P 1'
#
loop_
_entity.id
_entity.type
_entity.pdbx_description
1 polymer ?
#
loop_
_entity_poly.entity_id
_entity_poly.type
_entity_poly.pdbx_seq_one_letter_code
_entity_poly.pdbx_strand_id
1 'polypeptide(L)'
;MRKHHVLVTALGLAAAAGPAAAQTPEALEQAVEKVLREHSEWSDQKSVVHLAGYAGVTYQNGDVRGHDGTKDVDAFSGTQFAPIFHYQYGDSILLESELELAVTEEGETDLEMEYLTIDWIANDHLTVVAGRFLSPLGFFRQNLHPSWINKLPTAPAGFGHDGAAPTSETGLQLRGGFGGGGVRFNYAVYVGNGPELEVVSETENVGAPDDFAVEGIMAEGFSRDLNEEKVVGGRLGILPFPELEIGLSAATGKADAEITDDDVGGGNPGEAVVSADYDVFAFDLAYRRGGLKVYAEWVRSELGDISLDGTELAGGEVETGDWEAWYVQGSYRVGNVEVVLRYGEVDTPHDDESDQTQTAVGVNYYLANNALVKLAYETNDFDAGDDPDRVLLQFAYGF
;
A
#
# COMPACT_ATOMS: atom_id res chain seq x y z
N MET A 1 24.43 15.79 19.28
CA MET A 1 23.62 15.27 20.42
C MET A 1 24.35 14.34 21.38
N ARG A 2 25.40 13.60 20.96
CA ARG A 2 26.14 12.63 21.82
C ARG A 2 26.85 13.20 23.08
N LYS A 3 27.26 14.48 23.10
CA LYS A 3 27.96 15.07 24.27
C LYS A 3 27.04 15.53 25.41
N HIS A 4 25.74 15.75 25.16
CA HIS A 4 24.82 16.22 26.20
C HIS A 4 24.19 15.08 27.00
N HIS A 5 24.03 13.88 26.42
CA HIS A 5 23.51 12.73 27.15
C HIS A 5 24.51 12.18 28.19
N VAL A 6 25.81 12.15 27.88
CA VAL A 6 26.85 11.67 28.81
C VAL A 6 26.93 12.53 30.08
N LEU A 7 26.72 13.84 29.96
CA LEU A 7 26.80 14.76 31.10
C LEU A 7 25.58 14.65 32.03
N VAL A 8 24.40 14.42 31.47
CA VAL A 8 23.13 14.33 32.22
C VAL A 8 23.05 13.03 33.02
N THR A 9 23.55 11.91 32.48
CA THR A 9 23.58 10.62 33.19
C THR A 9 24.58 10.60 34.33
N ALA A 10 25.74 11.27 34.17
CA ALA A 10 26.74 11.40 35.23
C ALA A 10 26.24 12.26 36.42
N LEU A 11 25.49 13.33 36.14
CA LEU A 11 24.85 14.15 37.18
C LEU A 11 23.65 13.43 37.85
N GLY A 12 22.92 12.60 37.10
CA GLY A 12 21.79 11.81 37.62
C GLY A 12 22.21 10.74 38.65
N LEU A 13 23.34 10.06 38.44
CA LEU A 13 23.86 9.07 39.40
C LEU A 13 24.48 9.71 40.65
N ALA A 14 25.08 10.90 40.52
CA ALA A 14 25.58 11.64 41.68
C ALA A 14 24.46 12.06 42.66
N ALA A 15 23.22 12.20 42.17
CA ALA A 15 22.05 12.52 42.98
C ALA A 15 21.37 11.28 43.62
N ALA A 16 21.60 10.07 43.08
CA ALA A 16 21.06 8.82 43.63
C ALA A 16 21.89 8.23 44.79
N ALA A 17 23.15 8.67 44.94
CA ALA A 17 23.98 8.36 46.09
C ALA A 17 23.75 9.43 47.18
N GLY A 18 22.98 9.09 48.21
CA GLY A 18 22.71 9.97 49.36
C GLY A 18 23.98 10.48 50.06
N PRO A 19 23.87 11.50 50.94
CA PRO A 19 25.04 12.14 51.52
C PRO A 19 25.74 11.20 52.50
N ALA A 20 27.06 11.12 52.36
CA ALA A 20 28.05 10.47 53.24
C ALA A 20 28.29 8.95 53.03
N ALA A 21 29.29 8.64 52.20
CA ALA A 21 30.37 7.74 52.55
C ALA A 21 31.57 8.03 51.65
N ALA A 22 32.77 8.10 52.22
CA ALA A 22 34.03 8.26 51.48
C ALA A 22 34.19 7.08 50.50
N GLN A 23 33.85 7.31 49.23
CA GLN A 23 34.20 6.37 48.16
C GLN A 23 35.66 6.64 47.83
N THR A 24 36.53 5.67 48.06
CA THR A 24 37.92 5.76 47.62
C THR A 24 37.95 5.97 46.10
N PRO A 25 38.99 6.61 45.55
CA PRO A 25 39.13 6.76 44.09
C PRO A 25 38.90 5.45 43.34
N GLU A 26 39.34 4.32 43.91
CA GLU A 26 39.14 2.98 43.35
C GLU A 26 37.68 2.53 43.30
N ALA A 27 36.86 2.86 44.31
CA ALA A 27 35.44 2.51 44.32
C ALA A 27 34.65 3.33 43.27
N LEU A 28 35.07 4.58 43.04
CA LEU A 28 34.51 5.43 42.00
C LEU A 28 34.92 4.95 40.61
N GLU A 29 36.20 4.58 40.43
CA GLU A 29 36.70 3.98 39.17
C GLU A 29 35.97 2.69 38.83
N GLN A 30 35.75 1.79 39.80
CA GLN A 30 34.99 0.56 39.58
C GLN A 30 33.52 0.81 39.24
N ALA A 31 32.89 1.81 39.86
CA ALA A 31 31.53 2.21 39.52
C ALA A 31 31.45 2.80 38.10
N VAL A 32 32.43 3.62 37.72
CA VAL A 32 32.55 4.17 36.36
C VAL A 32 32.81 3.07 35.33
N GLU A 33 33.73 2.14 35.58
CA GLU A 33 33.97 0.99 34.70
C GLU A 33 32.74 0.10 34.56
N LYS A 34 32.03 -0.16 35.67
CA LYS A 34 30.80 -0.95 35.62
C LYS A 34 29.72 -0.25 34.78
N VAL A 35 29.52 1.06 34.97
CA VAL A 35 28.58 1.85 34.18
C VAL A 35 29.02 1.93 32.72
N LEU A 36 30.31 2.09 32.43
CA LEU A 36 30.83 2.10 31.07
C LEU A 36 30.68 0.73 30.39
N ARG A 37 30.81 -0.37 31.13
CA ARG A 37 30.62 -1.73 30.63
C ARG A 37 29.15 -2.05 30.37
N GLU A 38 28.27 -1.73 31.32
CA GLU A 38 26.82 -1.86 31.14
C GLU A 38 26.33 -0.94 30.02
N HIS A 39 26.88 0.27 29.90
CA HIS A 39 26.61 1.18 28.80
C HIS A 39 27.24 0.72 27.48
N SER A 40 28.40 0.07 27.45
CA SER A 40 28.97 -0.49 26.22
C SER A 40 28.16 -1.69 25.72
N GLU A 41 27.68 -2.54 26.63
CA GLU A 41 26.81 -3.68 26.28
C GLU A 41 25.48 -3.21 25.65
N TRP A 42 24.98 -2.02 26.02
CA TRP A 42 23.78 -1.41 25.40
C TRP A 42 24.11 -0.48 24.23
N SER A 43 25.28 0.16 24.22
CA SER A 43 25.77 1.05 23.15
C SER A 43 26.29 0.28 21.94
N ASP A 44 26.63 -0.99 22.09
CA ASP A 44 27.04 -1.89 21.02
C ASP A 44 25.85 -2.67 20.42
N GLN A 45 24.62 -2.40 20.85
CA GLN A 45 23.42 -2.90 20.17
C GLN A 45 23.36 -2.28 18.77
N LYS A 46 23.82 -3.06 17.79
CA LYS A 46 23.68 -2.72 16.38
C LYS A 46 22.24 -2.85 15.90
N SER A 47 21.38 -3.54 16.63
CA SER A 47 20.01 -3.80 16.18
C SER A 47 19.00 -2.97 16.94
N VAL A 48 18.05 -2.38 16.21
CA VAL A 48 16.88 -1.68 16.76
C VAL A 48 15.63 -2.39 16.25
N VAL A 49 14.69 -2.64 17.16
CA VAL A 49 13.36 -3.16 16.82
C VAL A 49 12.34 -2.07 17.09
N HIS A 50 11.44 -1.86 16.13
CA HIS A 50 10.35 -0.90 16.24
C HIS A 50 9.06 -1.55 15.77
N LEU A 51 8.01 -1.44 16.59
CA LEU A 51 6.67 -1.84 16.24
C LEU A 51 5.87 -0.57 15.99
N ALA A 52 5.26 -0.49 14.82
CA ALA A 52 4.24 0.49 14.48
C ALA A 52 3.00 -0.25 13.97
N GLY A 53 2.02 0.51 13.50
CA GLY A 53 0.92 -0.04 12.73
C GLY A 53 -0.32 0.80 12.86
N TYR A 54 -1.44 0.21 12.49
CA TYR A 54 -2.73 0.85 12.65
C TYR A 54 -3.86 -0.14 12.89
N ALA A 55 -4.97 0.38 13.36
CA ALA A 55 -6.19 -0.38 13.59
C ALA A 55 -7.40 0.49 13.26
N GLY A 56 -8.47 -0.14 12.81
CA GLY A 56 -9.71 0.51 12.43
C GLY A 56 -10.92 -0.31 12.83
N VAL A 57 -11.97 0.37 13.29
CA VAL A 57 -13.32 -0.21 13.33
C VAL A 57 -14.27 0.70 12.58
N THR A 58 -15.00 0.15 11.62
CA THR A 58 -15.94 0.85 10.76
C THR A 58 -17.34 0.29 10.96
N TYR A 59 -18.27 1.17 11.30
CA TYR A 59 -19.70 0.93 11.15
C TYR A 59 -20.15 1.47 9.79
N GLN A 60 -20.97 0.69 9.10
CA GLN A 60 -21.53 1.02 7.80
C GLN A 60 -23.05 0.89 7.85
N ASN A 61 -23.73 1.88 7.29
CA ASN A 61 -25.17 1.85 7.03
C ASN A 61 -25.46 2.26 5.58
N GLY A 62 -26.19 1.44 4.84
CA GLY A 62 -26.57 1.68 3.45
C GLY A 62 -26.14 0.54 2.53
N ASP A 63 -26.34 0.76 1.23
CA ASP A 63 -26.18 -0.26 0.22
C ASP A 63 -24.71 -0.46 -0.15
N VAL A 64 -24.34 -1.70 -0.51
CA VAL A 64 -23.04 -2.05 -1.08
C VAL A 64 -23.25 -3.03 -2.22
N ARG A 65 -22.60 -2.78 -3.36
CA ARG A 65 -22.53 -3.73 -4.47
C ARG A 65 -21.47 -4.78 -4.15
N GLY A 66 -21.84 -6.05 -4.29
CA GLY A 66 -20.91 -7.18 -4.34
C GLY A 66 -21.15 -8.03 -5.59
N HIS A 67 -20.40 -9.12 -5.73
CA HIS A 67 -20.52 -10.05 -6.85
C HIS A 67 -21.96 -10.60 -7.04
N ASP A 68 -22.67 -10.87 -5.94
CA ASP A 68 -24.06 -11.36 -5.98
C ASP A 68 -25.12 -10.23 -6.11
N GLY A 69 -24.69 -9.01 -6.47
CA GLY A 69 -25.53 -7.81 -6.52
C GLY A 69 -25.52 -6.97 -5.25
N THR A 70 -26.43 -6.00 -5.19
CA THR A 70 -26.50 -4.99 -4.12
C THR A 70 -27.11 -5.56 -2.84
N LYS A 71 -26.45 -5.31 -1.71
CA LYS A 71 -26.88 -5.72 -0.36
C LYS A 71 -26.98 -4.50 0.55
N ASP A 72 -28.08 -4.37 1.29
CA ASP A 72 -28.24 -3.37 2.35
C ASP A 72 -27.43 -3.83 3.59
N VAL A 73 -26.57 -2.96 4.08
CA VAL A 73 -25.68 -3.22 5.23
C VAL A 73 -26.05 -2.29 6.37
N ASP A 74 -26.26 -2.83 7.56
CA ASP A 74 -26.36 -2.11 8.82
C ASP A 74 -25.55 -2.85 9.89
N ALA A 75 -24.23 -2.65 9.86
CA ALA A 75 -23.32 -3.48 10.63
C ALA A 75 -21.99 -2.79 10.96
N PHE A 76 -21.29 -3.34 11.96
CA PHE A 76 -19.85 -3.12 12.14
C PHE A 76 -19.11 -4.03 11.17
N SER A 77 -18.94 -3.59 9.92
CA SER A 77 -18.41 -4.40 8.82
C SER A 77 -16.90 -4.31 8.65
N GLY A 78 -16.24 -3.28 9.20
CA GLY A 78 -14.78 -3.16 9.13
C GLY A 78 -14.15 -3.37 10.50
N THR A 79 -13.34 -4.40 10.68
CA THR A 79 -12.44 -4.54 11.83
C THR A 79 -11.06 -4.92 11.32
N GLN A 80 -10.11 -3.98 11.39
CA GLN A 80 -8.77 -4.12 10.83
C GLN A 80 -7.72 -3.91 11.91
N PHE A 81 -6.67 -4.73 11.89
CA PHE A 81 -5.46 -4.55 12.67
C PHE A 81 -4.24 -4.86 11.80
N ALA A 82 -3.43 -3.84 11.55
CA ALA A 82 -2.27 -3.92 10.68
C ALA A 82 -0.98 -3.59 11.44
N PRO A 83 -0.33 -4.56 12.13
CA PRO A 83 0.95 -4.35 12.78
C PRO A 83 2.09 -4.29 11.76
N ILE A 84 2.99 -3.33 11.96
CA ILE A 84 4.18 -3.11 11.14
C ILE A 84 5.44 -3.34 11.97
N PHE A 85 6.22 -4.33 11.56
CA PHE A 85 7.48 -4.70 12.21
C PHE A 85 8.67 -4.10 11.46
N HIS A 86 9.54 -3.43 12.21
CA HIS A 86 10.80 -2.93 11.70
C HIS A 86 11.95 -3.54 12.50
N TYR A 87 12.92 -4.11 11.80
CA TYR A 87 14.17 -4.58 12.37
C TYR A 87 15.33 -3.93 11.62
N GLN A 88 16.03 -3.01 12.28
CA GLN A 88 17.18 -2.33 11.70
C GLN A 88 18.49 -2.91 12.26
N TYR A 89 19.46 -3.23 11.40
CA TYR A 89 20.82 -3.60 11.77
C TYR A 89 21.84 -2.56 11.28
N GLY A 90 22.53 -1.96 12.23
CA GLY A 90 23.41 -0.82 12.04
C GLY A 90 22.66 0.34 11.43
N ASP A 91 23.34 1.06 10.54
CA ASP A 91 22.77 2.16 9.77
C ASP A 91 22.46 1.73 8.31
N SER A 92 22.52 0.42 8.00
CA SER A 92 22.61 -0.06 6.62
C SER A 92 21.53 -1.05 6.19
N ILE A 93 20.97 -1.85 7.10
CA ILE A 93 19.98 -2.87 6.74
C ILE A 93 18.71 -2.63 7.56
N LEU A 94 17.57 -2.62 6.90
CA LEU A 94 16.25 -2.53 7.51
C LEU A 94 15.40 -3.67 6.95
N LEU A 95 14.72 -4.40 7.82
CA LEU A 95 13.64 -5.32 7.44
C LEU A 95 12.33 -4.67 7.85
N GLU A 96 11.37 -4.65 6.94
CA GLU A 96 10.03 -4.09 7.16
C GLU A 96 8.97 -5.12 6.78
N SER A 97 7.91 -5.25 7.56
CA SER A 97 6.76 -6.05 7.18
C SER A 97 5.48 -5.52 7.80
N GLU A 98 4.44 -5.40 6.99
CA GLU A 98 3.07 -5.14 7.41
C GLU A 98 2.26 -6.41 7.23
N LEU A 99 1.59 -6.82 8.30
CA LEU A 99 0.54 -7.82 8.24
C LEU A 99 -0.79 -7.08 8.30
N GLU A 100 -1.80 -7.56 7.59
CA GLU A 100 -3.17 -7.08 7.70
C GLU A 100 -4.04 -8.19 8.26
N LEU A 101 -4.71 -7.91 9.39
CA LEU A 101 -5.66 -8.83 10.00
C LEU A 101 -7.05 -8.21 9.96
N ALA A 102 -8.00 -8.96 9.42
CA ALA A 102 -9.40 -8.55 9.37
C ALA A 102 -10.32 -9.61 9.99
N VAL A 103 -11.53 -9.20 10.37
CA VAL A 103 -12.60 -10.14 10.75
C VAL A 103 -13.53 -10.30 9.55
N THR A 104 -13.68 -11.53 9.05
CA THR A 104 -14.56 -11.84 7.91
C THR A 104 -16.04 -11.75 8.30
N GLU A 105 -16.94 -11.77 7.31
CA GLU A 105 -18.39 -11.78 7.56
C GLU A 105 -18.84 -13.01 8.38
N GLU A 106 -18.12 -14.13 8.26
CA GLU A 106 -18.36 -15.36 9.01
C GLU A 106 -17.74 -15.33 10.43
N GLY A 107 -17.01 -14.27 10.77
CA GLY A 107 -16.35 -14.08 12.06
C GLY A 107 -14.99 -14.77 12.18
N GLU A 108 -14.41 -15.22 11.06
CA GLU A 108 -13.06 -15.77 11.01
C GLU A 108 -12.02 -14.64 10.99
N THR A 109 -10.76 -14.99 11.24
CA THR A 109 -9.65 -14.05 11.09
C THR A 109 -9.01 -14.27 9.74
N ASP A 110 -9.08 -13.24 8.90
CA ASP A 110 -8.31 -13.17 7.68
C ASP A 110 -6.92 -12.57 7.97
N LEU A 111 -5.91 -13.06 7.26
CA LEU A 111 -4.52 -12.65 7.44
C LEU A 111 -3.82 -12.53 6.09
N GLU A 112 -3.40 -11.31 5.79
CA GLU A 112 -2.65 -10.97 4.60
C GLU A 112 -1.28 -10.39 4.97
N MET A 113 -0.32 -10.53 4.06
CA MET A 113 1.00 -9.91 4.16
C MET A 113 1.10 -8.83 3.09
N GLU A 114 0.77 -7.59 3.44
CA GLU A 114 0.74 -6.47 2.50
C GLU A 114 2.15 -6.22 1.93
N TYR A 115 3.18 -6.22 2.78
CA TYR A 115 4.57 -6.19 2.33
C TYR A 115 5.54 -6.91 3.28
N LEU A 116 6.66 -7.35 2.71
CA LEU A 116 7.84 -7.86 3.41
C LEU A 116 9.08 -7.51 2.59
N THR A 117 9.92 -6.62 3.13
CA THR A 117 11.12 -6.16 2.44
C THR A 117 12.38 -6.28 3.28
N ILE A 118 13.51 -6.44 2.59
CA ILE A 118 14.85 -6.22 3.13
C ILE A 118 15.48 -5.08 2.34
N ASP A 119 15.80 -4.02 3.06
CA ASP A 119 16.24 -2.74 2.55
C ASP A 119 17.71 -2.54 2.90
N TRP A 120 18.56 -2.45 1.88
CA TRP A 120 19.94 -2.02 2.02
C TRP A 120 20.07 -0.53 1.71
N ILE A 121 20.26 0.26 2.76
CA ILE A 121 20.52 1.69 2.72
C ILE A 121 21.98 1.88 2.30
N ALA A 122 22.19 2.02 0.99
CA ALA A 122 23.53 2.09 0.41
C ALA A 122 24.19 3.45 0.65
N ASN A 123 23.41 4.54 0.55
CA ASN A 123 23.81 5.92 0.87
C ASN A 123 22.58 6.85 0.94
N ASP A 124 22.80 8.14 1.20
CA ASP A 124 21.76 9.18 1.32
C ASP A 124 20.82 9.32 0.10
N HIS A 125 21.18 8.75 -1.05
CA HIS A 125 20.45 8.87 -2.31
C HIS A 125 19.98 7.52 -2.87
N LEU A 126 20.32 6.39 -2.24
CA LEU A 126 20.01 5.07 -2.78
C LEU A 126 19.75 4.05 -1.67
N THR A 127 18.57 3.45 -1.75
CA THR A 127 18.19 2.23 -1.05
C THR A 127 17.89 1.15 -2.08
N VAL A 128 18.42 -0.06 -1.85
CA VAL A 128 18.06 -1.28 -2.58
C VAL A 128 17.05 -2.03 -1.74
N VAL A 129 15.86 -2.27 -2.29
CA VAL A 129 14.75 -2.95 -1.64
C VAL A 129 14.57 -4.30 -2.33
N ALA A 130 14.44 -5.37 -1.55
CA ALA A 130 14.18 -6.72 -2.06
C ALA A 130 13.04 -7.37 -1.29
N GLY A 131 12.10 -8.01 -2.01
CA GLY A 131 10.95 -8.68 -1.42
C GLY A 131 9.63 -8.24 -2.05
N ARG A 132 8.54 -8.38 -1.31
CA ARG A 132 7.22 -7.85 -1.68
C ARG A 132 7.12 -6.42 -1.16
N PHE A 133 7.01 -5.44 -2.05
CA PHE A 133 6.91 -4.03 -1.72
C PHE A 133 5.64 -3.41 -2.32
N LEU A 134 5.08 -2.42 -1.63
CA LEU A 134 3.99 -1.61 -2.17
C LEU A 134 4.39 -1.03 -3.53
N SER A 135 3.46 -1.00 -4.48
CA SER A 135 3.69 -0.50 -5.83
C SER A 135 4.14 0.96 -5.78
N PRO A 136 5.27 1.31 -6.41
CA PRO A 136 5.70 2.71 -6.49
C PRO A 136 4.94 3.51 -7.55
N LEU A 137 4.01 2.88 -8.29
CA LEU A 137 3.26 3.52 -9.37
C LEU A 137 2.11 4.34 -8.75
N GLY A 138 2.19 5.66 -8.85
CA GLY A 138 1.23 6.57 -8.21
C GLY A 138 1.60 7.01 -6.78
N PHE A 139 0.62 7.57 -6.06
CA PHE A 139 0.81 8.24 -4.78
C PHE A 139 -0.01 7.61 -3.64
N PHE A 140 -1.26 7.22 -3.90
CA PHE A 140 -2.20 6.75 -2.89
C PHE A 140 -1.66 5.54 -2.14
N ARG A 141 -1.28 4.49 -2.88
CA ARG A 141 -0.83 3.22 -2.31
C ARG A 141 0.41 3.39 -1.43
N GLN A 142 1.35 4.25 -1.78
CA GLN A 142 2.56 4.48 -0.96
C GLN A 142 2.32 5.35 0.28
N ASN A 143 1.38 6.30 0.22
CA ASN A 143 1.36 7.43 1.16
C ASN A 143 0.06 7.58 1.95
N LEU A 144 -1.04 7.01 1.47
CA LEU A 144 -2.38 7.30 1.97
C LEU A 144 -3.18 6.06 2.34
N HIS A 145 -2.76 4.84 1.95
CA HIS A 145 -3.51 3.60 2.19
C HIS A 145 -3.84 3.33 3.67
N PRO A 146 -2.99 3.63 4.68
CA PRO A 146 -3.31 3.26 6.05
C PRO A 146 -4.56 3.99 6.53
N SER A 147 -5.47 3.27 7.18
CA SER A 147 -6.78 3.82 7.53
C SER A 147 -6.71 5.08 8.40
N TRP A 148 -5.71 5.23 9.27
CA TRP A 148 -5.56 6.46 10.08
C TRP A 148 -4.97 7.66 9.30
N ILE A 149 -4.34 7.42 8.15
CA ILE A 149 -3.76 8.44 7.27
C ILE A 149 -4.78 8.86 6.20
N ASN A 150 -5.47 7.89 5.60
CA ASN A 150 -6.53 8.12 4.62
C ASN A 150 -7.58 9.09 5.18
N LYS A 151 -8.01 10.03 4.34
CA LYS A 151 -8.93 11.11 4.74
C LYS A 151 -10.38 10.65 4.81
N LEU A 152 -10.72 9.61 4.08
CA LEU A 152 -12.02 8.95 4.14
C LEU A 152 -11.85 7.52 4.69
N PRO A 153 -12.95 6.85 5.08
CA PRO A 153 -12.88 5.46 5.54
C PRO A 153 -12.50 4.44 4.45
N THR A 154 -12.74 4.77 3.18
CA THR A 154 -12.57 3.91 2.00
C THR A 154 -11.43 4.40 1.10
N ALA A 155 -10.87 3.51 0.29
CA ALA A 155 -10.00 3.90 -0.83
C ALA A 155 -10.81 4.65 -1.92
N PRO A 156 -10.17 5.49 -2.75
CA PRO A 156 -10.79 6.00 -3.97
C PRO A 156 -11.23 4.85 -4.89
N ALA A 157 -12.28 5.07 -5.69
CA ALA A 157 -12.71 4.11 -6.71
C ALA A 157 -11.55 3.75 -7.64
N GLY A 158 -11.33 2.45 -7.91
CA GLY A 158 -10.22 1.94 -8.69
C GLY A 158 -8.84 1.92 -8.01
N PHE A 159 -8.73 2.32 -6.73
CA PHE A 159 -7.49 2.26 -5.94
C PHE A 159 -7.55 1.22 -4.80
N GLY A 160 -8.56 0.33 -4.83
CA GLY A 160 -8.71 -0.83 -3.96
C GLY A 160 -7.78 -1.98 -4.34
N HIS A 161 -8.13 -3.20 -3.94
CA HIS A 161 -7.36 -4.43 -4.23
C HIS A 161 -7.63 -4.93 -5.66
N ASP A 162 -8.87 -4.78 -6.14
CA ASP A 162 -9.31 -5.17 -7.50
C ASP A 162 -9.43 -3.96 -8.44
N GLY A 163 -8.57 -2.95 -8.25
CA GLY A 163 -8.65 -1.68 -8.97
C GLY A 163 -7.65 -1.55 -10.11
N ALA A 164 -7.84 -0.53 -10.96
CA ALA A 164 -6.88 -0.15 -12.00
C ALA A 164 -5.46 0.14 -11.45
N ALA A 165 -5.34 0.59 -10.20
CA ALA A 165 -4.07 0.97 -9.60
C ALA A 165 -3.30 -0.24 -9.05
N PRO A 166 -2.07 -0.53 -9.52
CA PRO A 166 -1.27 -1.64 -9.00
C PRO A 166 -0.97 -1.48 -7.51
N THR A 167 -1.06 -2.56 -6.73
CA THR A 167 -1.02 -2.50 -5.26
C THR A 167 0.36 -2.84 -4.70
N SER A 168 0.99 -3.89 -5.22
CA SER A 168 2.31 -4.35 -4.79
C SER A 168 3.07 -5.10 -5.89
N GLU A 169 4.35 -5.35 -5.65
CA GLU A 169 5.22 -6.09 -6.55
C GLU A 169 6.20 -6.95 -5.74
N THR A 170 6.56 -8.13 -6.26
CA THR A 170 7.59 -8.99 -5.67
C THR A 170 8.83 -8.96 -6.56
N GLY A 171 9.93 -8.42 -6.03
CA GLY A 171 11.16 -8.31 -6.80
C GLY A 171 12.24 -7.45 -6.17
N LEU A 172 12.92 -6.66 -7.01
CA LEU A 172 13.98 -5.73 -6.62
C LEU A 172 13.61 -4.30 -7.01
N GLN A 173 13.74 -3.37 -6.08
CA GLN A 173 13.53 -1.95 -6.30
C GLN A 173 14.77 -1.14 -5.90
N LEU A 174 15.08 -0.12 -6.69
CA LEU A 174 16.01 0.95 -6.33
C LEU A 174 15.20 2.21 -6.08
N ARG A 175 15.32 2.80 -4.90
CA ARG A 175 14.64 4.05 -4.59
C ARG A 175 15.57 5.06 -3.93
N GLY A 176 15.23 6.33 -4.07
CA GLY A 176 16.05 7.40 -3.56
C GLY A 176 15.51 8.79 -3.85
N GLY A 177 16.35 9.78 -3.62
CA GLY A 177 16.03 11.17 -3.90
C GLY A 177 17.25 12.05 -3.92
N PHE A 178 17.16 13.15 -4.64
CA PHE A 178 18.22 14.14 -4.78
C PHE A 178 17.62 15.53 -4.89
N GLY A 179 18.41 16.58 -4.73
CA GLY A 179 17.89 17.94 -4.81
C GLY A 179 18.97 19.00 -4.79
N GLY A 180 18.58 20.21 -5.17
CA GLY A 180 19.45 21.37 -5.24
C GLY A 180 18.68 22.60 -5.70
N GLY A 181 19.09 23.79 -5.25
CA GLY A 181 18.48 25.06 -5.70
C GLY A 181 17.00 25.25 -5.33
N GLY A 182 16.51 24.57 -4.28
CA GLY A 182 15.11 24.66 -3.82
C GLY A 182 14.18 23.59 -4.39
N VAL A 183 14.62 22.86 -5.41
CA VAL A 183 13.88 21.75 -6.02
C VAL A 183 14.40 20.41 -5.48
N ARG A 184 13.50 19.44 -5.27
CA ARG A 184 13.85 18.08 -4.88
C ARG A 184 13.21 17.08 -5.85
N PHE A 185 13.79 15.90 -5.91
CA PHE A 185 13.31 14.78 -6.71
C PHE A 185 13.31 13.53 -5.83
N ASN A 186 12.34 12.66 -6.04
CA ASN A 186 12.34 11.30 -5.55
C ASN A 186 12.16 10.35 -6.74
N TYR A 187 12.69 9.14 -6.64
CA TYR A 187 12.54 8.12 -7.66
C TYR A 187 12.41 6.74 -7.04
N ALA A 188 11.74 5.85 -7.76
CA ALA A 188 11.74 4.42 -7.54
C ALA A 188 11.74 3.74 -8.91
N VAL A 189 12.59 2.75 -9.11
CA VAL A 189 12.60 1.89 -10.30
C VAL A 189 12.70 0.46 -9.85
N TYR A 190 12.01 -0.46 -10.51
CA TYR A 190 11.95 -1.85 -10.09
C TYR A 190 11.94 -2.81 -11.26
N VAL A 191 12.27 -4.06 -10.94
CA VAL A 191 12.00 -5.25 -11.72
C VAL A 191 11.33 -6.25 -10.80
N GLY A 192 10.23 -6.86 -11.26
CA GLY A 192 9.47 -7.83 -10.48
C GLY A 192 8.83 -8.88 -11.37
N ASN A 193 8.12 -9.81 -10.72
CA ASN A 193 7.42 -10.89 -11.39
C ASN A 193 6.25 -10.36 -12.23
N GLY A 194 5.59 -9.29 -11.78
CA GLY A 194 4.41 -8.72 -12.43
C GLY A 194 3.09 -9.17 -11.81
N PRO A 195 1.97 -8.70 -12.36
CA PRO A 195 0.63 -9.08 -11.92
C PRO A 195 0.25 -10.47 -12.46
N GLU A 196 -0.75 -11.08 -11.84
CA GLU A 196 -1.46 -12.22 -12.42
C GLU A 196 -2.75 -11.76 -13.11
N LEU A 197 -3.29 -12.56 -14.03
CA LEU A 197 -4.58 -12.32 -14.67
C LEU A 197 -5.69 -13.03 -13.90
N GLU A 198 -6.83 -12.36 -13.72
CA GLU A 198 -8.05 -13.03 -13.29
C GLU A 198 -8.71 -13.65 -14.52
N VAL A 199 -8.73 -14.98 -14.58
CA VAL A 199 -9.22 -15.73 -15.74
C VAL A 199 -10.36 -16.65 -15.32
N VAL A 200 -11.47 -16.57 -16.04
CA VAL A 200 -12.62 -17.46 -15.90
C VAL A 200 -12.65 -18.41 -17.10
N SER A 201 -12.75 -19.71 -16.84
CA SER A 201 -12.87 -20.73 -17.88
C SER A 201 -14.29 -21.29 -17.91
N GLU A 202 -14.86 -21.43 -19.11
CA GLU A 202 -16.16 -22.09 -19.31
C GLU A 202 -16.04 -23.61 -19.47
N THR A 203 -14.81 -24.14 -19.59
CA THR A 203 -14.56 -25.56 -19.87
C THR A 203 -13.45 -26.15 -19.02
N GLU A 204 -13.51 -27.47 -18.82
CA GLU A 204 -12.44 -28.25 -18.17
C GLU A 204 -11.19 -28.42 -19.07
N ASN A 205 -11.23 -28.02 -20.34
CA ASN A 205 -10.11 -28.21 -21.26
C ASN A 205 -9.94 -26.96 -22.12
N VAL A 206 -9.15 -26.01 -21.64
CA VAL A 206 -8.81 -24.80 -22.39
C VAL A 206 -7.85 -25.16 -23.52
N GLY A 207 -8.28 -24.93 -24.75
CA GLY A 207 -7.45 -25.11 -25.94
C GLY A 207 -7.77 -24.15 -27.09
N ALA A 208 -8.77 -23.29 -26.89
CA ALA A 208 -9.20 -22.26 -27.83
C ALA A 208 -9.52 -20.94 -27.09
N PRO A 209 -9.49 -19.80 -27.80
CA PRO A 209 -9.82 -18.50 -27.21
C PRO A 209 -11.20 -18.43 -26.58
N ASP A 210 -12.21 -19.07 -27.20
CA ASP A 210 -13.59 -19.08 -26.73
C ASP A 210 -13.78 -19.90 -25.42
N ASP A 211 -12.74 -20.57 -24.90
CA ASP A 211 -12.84 -21.41 -23.70
C ASP A 211 -12.64 -20.60 -22.40
N PHE A 212 -12.15 -19.35 -22.48
CA PHE A 212 -11.84 -18.51 -21.31
C PHE A 212 -12.08 -17.01 -21.56
N ALA A 213 -12.19 -16.25 -20.46
CA ALA A 213 -12.24 -14.79 -20.45
C ALA A 213 -11.27 -14.24 -19.39
N VAL A 214 -10.68 -13.08 -19.66
CA VAL A 214 -9.86 -12.35 -18.69
C VAL A 214 -10.77 -11.31 -18.04
N GLU A 215 -11.06 -11.41 -16.74
CA GLU A 215 -11.97 -10.46 -16.06
C GLU A 215 -11.24 -9.30 -15.38
N GLY A 216 -9.94 -9.47 -15.09
CA GLY A 216 -9.21 -8.51 -14.27
C GLY A 216 -7.70 -8.68 -14.26
N ILE A 217 -7.05 -7.73 -13.59
CA ILE A 217 -5.61 -7.72 -13.32
C ILE A 217 -5.42 -7.83 -11.81
N MET A 218 -4.87 -8.94 -11.34
CA MET A 218 -4.46 -9.11 -9.95
C MET A 218 -3.06 -8.52 -9.76
N ALA A 219 -3.00 -7.25 -9.34
CA ALA A 219 -1.74 -6.51 -9.21
C ALA A 219 -1.16 -6.51 -7.79
N GLU A 220 -1.33 -7.61 -7.08
CA GLU A 220 -0.92 -7.80 -5.69
C GLU A 220 0.42 -8.53 -5.55
N GLY A 221 1.41 -8.29 -6.41
CA GLY A 221 2.79 -8.74 -6.24
C GLY A 221 2.97 -10.23 -5.89
N PHE A 222 2.79 -11.11 -6.88
CA PHE A 222 2.88 -12.57 -6.73
C PHE A 222 4.32 -13.09 -6.67
N SER A 223 4.55 -14.15 -5.88
CA SER A 223 5.83 -14.87 -5.90
C SER A 223 5.93 -15.88 -7.03
N ARG A 224 4.78 -16.27 -7.59
CA ARG A 224 4.68 -17.08 -8.80
C ARG A 224 4.98 -16.20 -10.02
N ASP A 225 5.51 -16.84 -11.05
CA ASP A 225 6.03 -16.23 -12.26
C ASP A 225 5.99 -17.34 -13.31
N LEU A 226 4.88 -17.41 -14.05
CA LEU A 226 4.64 -18.49 -15.02
C LEU A 226 5.22 -18.16 -16.40
N ASN A 227 5.59 -16.90 -16.60
CA ASN A 227 6.26 -16.42 -17.79
C ASN A 227 7.75 -16.14 -17.49
N GLU A 228 8.65 -16.33 -18.45
CA GLU A 228 10.08 -16.00 -18.23
C GLU A 228 10.35 -14.48 -18.25
N GLU A 229 9.33 -13.66 -18.49
CA GLU A 229 9.40 -12.21 -18.64
C GLU A 229 9.17 -11.50 -17.30
N LYS A 230 9.64 -10.26 -17.17
CA LYS A 230 9.58 -9.52 -15.91
C LYS A 230 8.95 -8.18 -16.16
N VAL A 231 8.16 -7.70 -15.20
CA VAL A 231 7.66 -6.32 -15.23
C VAL A 231 8.77 -5.39 -14.77
N VAL A 232 9.06 -4.38 -15.59
CA VAL A 232 9.95 -3.28 -15.24
C VAL A 232 9.15 -2.00 -15.14
N GLY A 233 9.34 -1.25 -14.07
CA GLY A 233 8.57 -0.04 -13.85
C GLY A 233 9.24 0.96 -12.94
N GLY A 234 8.59 2.09 -12.74
CA GLY A 234 9.08 3.11 -11.84
C GLY A 234 8.26 4.37 -11.78
N ARG A 235 8.64 5.23 -10.85
CA ARG A 235 8.07 6.55 -10.60
C ARG A 235 9.17 7.58 -10.45
N LEU A 236 8.94 8.76 -11.02
CA LEU A 236 9.75 9.96 -10.80
C LEU A 236 8.86 11.06 -10.22
N GLY A 237 9.15 11.49 -9.00
CA GLY A 237 8.51 12.64 -8.36
C GLY A 237 9.40 13.88 -8.41
N ILE A 238 8.81 15.04 -8.70
CA ILE A 238 9.44 16.36 -8.55
C ILE A 238 8.71 17.18 -7.49
N LEU A 239 9.49 17.84 -6.63
CA LEU A 239 9.03 18.83 -5.68
C LEU A 239 9.64 20.19 -6.02
N PRO A 240 8.96 21.02 -6.84
CA PRO A 240 9.45 22.36 -7.18
C PRO A 240 9.60 23.27 -5.95
N PHE A 241 8.77 23.01 -4.93
CA PHE A 241 8.83 23.59 -3.60
C PHE A 241 8.24 22.57 -2.60
N PRO A 242 8.55 22.67 -1.29
CA PRO A 242 8.23 21.60 -0.32
C PRO A 242 6.75 21.23 -0.20
N GLU A 243 5.85 22.14 -0.55
CA GLU A 243 4.41 21.95 -0.47
C GLU A 243 3.79 21.20 -1.65
N LEU A 244 4.48 21.09 -2.79
CA LEU A 244 3.96 20.46 -4.00
C LEU A 244 4.85 19.31 -4.44
N GLU A 245 4.25 18.16 -4.68
CA GLU A 245 4.84 17.02 -5.37
C GLU A 245 4.01 16.70 -6.61
N ILE A 246 4.69 16.40 -7.72
CA ILE A 246 4.10 15.92 -8.97
C ILE A 246 4.87 14.65 -9.33
N GLY A 247 4.15 13.56 -9.58
CA GLY A 247 4.72 12.28 -9.98
C GLY A 247 4.26 11.83 -11.36
N LEU A 248 5.16 11.11 -12.04
CA LEU A 248 4.88 10.34 -13.24
C LEU A 248 5.37 8.91 -13.02
N SER A 249 4.55 7.95 -13.39
CA SER A 249 4.85 6.52 -13.27
C SER A 249 4.60 5.79 -14.57
N ALA A 250 5.39 4.76 -14.83
CA ALA A 250 5.15 3.83 -15.91
C ALA A 250 5.68 2.43 -15.57
N ALA A 251 5.06 1.39 -16.12
CA ALA A 251 5.56 0.01 -16.09
C ALA A 251 5.21 -0.71 -17.39
N THR A 252 5.99 -1.74 -17.72
CA THR A 252 5.78 -2.60 -18.90
C THR A 252 6.30 -4.01 -18.62
N GLY A 253 5.64 -5.03 -19.17
CA GLY A 253 6.02 -6.43 -19.05
C GLY A 253 4.90 -7.37 -19.47
N LYS A 254 4.78 -8.51 -18.78
CA LYS A 254 3.71 -9.50 -18.99
C LYS A 254 2.91 -9.70 -17.72
N ALA A 255 1.62 -9.98 -17.90
CA ALA A 255 0.74 -10.55 -16.89
C ALA A 255 0.44 -12.00 -17.28
N ASP A 256 0.31 -12.91 -16.30
CA ASP A 256 0.03 -14.32 -16.58
C ASP A 256 -0.99 -14.95 -15.63
N ALA A 257 -1.62 -16.03 -16.08
CA ALA A 257 -2.42 -16.90 -15.23
C ALA A 257 -2.25 -18.36 -15.66
N GLU A 258 -2.28 -19.25 -14.66
CA GLU A 258 -2.41 -20.69 -14.86
C GLU A 258 -3.88 -21.06 -14.74
N ILE A 259 -4.41 -21.70 -15.76
CA ILE A 259 -5.72 -22.35 -15.68
C ILE A 259 -5.46 -23.80 -15.29
N THR A 260 -5.94 -24.19 -14.10
CA THR A 260 -5.79 -25.56 -13.58
C THR A 260 -7.15 -26.24 -13.42
N ASP A 261 -7.17 -27.57 -13.56
CA ASP A 261 -8.37 -28.42 -13.45
C ASP A 261 -9.07 -28.37 -12.06
N ASP A 262 -8.49 -27.71 -11.05
CA ASP A 262 -9.07 -27.65 -9.71
C ASP A 262 -10.24 -26.64 -9.60
N ASP A 263 -10.41 -25.74 -10.56
CA ASP A 263 -11.53 -24.79 -10.61
C ASP A 263 -12.82 -25.40 -11.22
N VAL A 264 -12.72 -26.52 -11.94
CA VAL A 264 -13.87 -27.23 -12.51
C VAL A 264 -13.64 -28.74 -12.43
N GLY A 265 -14.29 -29.37 -11.44
CA GLY A 265 -13.99 -30.75 -11.05
C GLY A 265 -14.19 -31.82 -12.13
N GLY A 266 -13.08 -32.32 -12.69
CA GLY A 266 -12.94 -33.73 -13.09
C GLY A 266 -12.36 -34.02 -14.47
N GLY A 267 -11.08 -33.72 -14.71
CA GLY A 267 -10.33 -34.12 -15.92
C GLY A 267 -8.91 -34.60 -15.63
N ASN A 268 -8.14 -35.04 -16.63
CA ASN A 268 -6.69 -35.28 -16.49
C ASN A 268 -5.96 -33.97 -16.87
N PRO A 269 -4.88 -33.59 -16.17
CA PRO A 269 -4.32 -32.24 -16.23
C PRO A 269 -3.72 -31.89 -17.59
N GLY A 270 -4.26 -30.85 -18.22
CA GLY A 270 -3.49 -29.97 -19.09
C GLY A 270 -3.44 -28.60 -18.43
N GLU A 271 -2.29 -28.23 -17.87
CA GLU A 271 -2.04 -26.87 -17.39
C GLU A 271 -1.96 -25.95 -18.61
N ALA A 272 -2.82 -24.94 -18.69
CA ALA A 272 -2.78 -23.93 -19.75
C ALA A 272 -2.32 -22.60 -19.15
N VAL A 273 -1.38 -21.93 -19.80
CA VAL A 273 -0.89 -20.61 -19.37
C VAL A 273 -1.40 -19.56 -20.33
N VAL A 274 -2.17 -18.61 -19.78
CA VAL A 274 -2.56 -17.38 -20.47
C VAL A 274 -1.55 -16.31 -20.12
N SER A 275 -1.11 -15.53 -21.10
CA SER A 275 -0.26 -14.36 -20.86
C SER A 275 -0.70 -13.18 -21.71
N ALA A 276 -0.61 -11.98 -21.17
CA ALA A 276 -0.94 -10.73 -21.86
C ALA A 276 0.19 -9.71 -21.74
N ASP A 277 0.40 -8.90 -22.77
CA ASP A 277 1.19 -7.68 -22.64
C ASP A 277 0.56 -6.77 -21.57
N TYR A 278 1.39 -6.22 -20.69
CA TYR A 278 0.93 -5.41 -19.56
C TYR A 278 1.68 -4.09 -19.51
N ASP A 279 0.95 -2.99 -19.60
CA ASP A 279 1.49 -1.63 -19.52
C ASP A 279 0.73 -0.79 -18.47
N VAL A 280 1.45 0.07 -17.77
CA VAL A 280 0.85 1.01 -16.80
C VAL A 280 1.37 2.41 -17.05
N PHE A 281 0.48 3.40 -16.96
CA PHE A 281 0.82 4.81 -16.89
C PHE A 281 0.07 5.48 -15.75
N ALA A 282 0.76 6.32 -14.96
CA ALA A 282 0.10 7.11 -13.92
C ALA A 282 0.66 8.53 -13.78
N PHE A 283 -0.20 9.43 -13.35
CA PHE A 283 0.12 10.80 -12.98
C PHE A 283 -0.43 11.09 -11.59
N ASP A 284 0.37 11.71 -10.73
CA ASP A 284 -0.06 12.09 -9.39
C ASP A 284 0.36 13.50 -8.98
N LEU A 285 -0.42 14.09 -8.08
CA LEU A 285 -0.19 15.41 -7.51
C LEU A 285 -0.53 15.42 -6.03
N ALA A 286 0.38 15.94 -5.21
CA ALA A 286 0.14 16.18 -3.79
C ALA A 286 0.52 17.62 -3.40
N TYR A 287 -0.47 18.41 -2.99
CA TYR A 287 -0.30 19.77 -2.50
C TYR A 287 -0.70 19.89 -1.03
N ARG A 288 0.17 20.47 -0.19
CA ARG A 288 -0.04 20.59 1.26
C ARG A 288 0.43 21.94 1.76
N ARG A 289 -0.48 22.79 2.25
CA ARG A 289 -0.13 24.09 2.83
C ARG A 289 -1.05 24.48 3.99
N GLY A 290 -0.48 24.60 5.18
CA GLY A 290 -1.24 24.91 6.39
C GLY A 290 -2.27 23.81 6.68
N GLY A 291 -3.54 24.19 6.82
CA GLY A 291 -4.64 23.23 6.99
C GLY A 291 -5.11 22.56 5.70
N LEU A 292 -4.73 23.07 4.52
CA LEU A 292 -5.18 22.58 3.22
C LEU A 292 -4.31 21.43 2.72
N LYS A 293 -4.96 20.37 2.23
CA LYS A 293 -4.34 19.28 1.47
C LYS A 293 -5.17 19.01 0.22
N VAL A 294 -4.51 18.79 -0.90
CA VAL A 294 -5.11 18.38 -2.16
C VAL A 294 -4.29 17.24 -2.72
N TYR A 295 -4.95 16.15 -3.08
CA TYR A 295 -4.36 14.98 -3.71
C TYR A 295 -5.13 14.71 -5.00
N ALA A 296 -4.42 14.35 -6.06
CA ALA A 296 -5.01 13.89 -7.30
C ALA A 296 -4.15 12.79 -7.89
N GLU A 297 -4.78 11.82 -8.54
CA GLU A 297 -4.11 10.69 -9.15
C GLU A 297 -4.95 10.18 -10.30
N TRP A 298 -4.29 9.82 -11.41
CA TRP A 298 -4.87 9.11 -12.54
C TRP A 298 -3.93 7.96 -12.87
N VAL A 299 -4.48 6.79 -13.13
CA VAL A 299 -3.76 5.58 -13.52
C VAL A 299 -4.53 4.86 -14.62
N ARG A 300 -3.79 4.26 -15.55
CA ARG A 300 -4.28 3.34 -16.58
C ARG A 300 -3.40 2.10 -16.54
N SER A 301 -4.04 0.94 -16.43
CA SER A 301 -3.42 -0.37 -16.60
C SER A 301 -4.05 -1.03 -17.82
N GLU A 302 -3.22 -1.41 -18.78
CA GLU A 302 -3.63 -1.90 -20.09
C GLU A 302 -3.17 -3.35 -20.27
N LEU A 303 -4.09 -4.21 -20.72
CA LEU A 303 -3.75 -5.51 -21.28
C LEU A 303 -3.79 -5.46 -22.80
N GLY A 304 -2.69 -5.86 -23.42
CA GLY A 304 -2.53 -5.93 -24.87
C GLY A 304 -2.72 -7.34 -25.42
N ASP A 305 -1.85 -7.74 -26.35
CA ASP A 305 -1.96 -9.02 -27.04
C ASP A 305 -1.89 -10.21 -26.08
N ILE A 306 -2.83 -11.15 -26.24
CA ILE A 306 -2.92 -12.38 -25.44
C ILE A 306 -2.25 -13.56 -26.15
N SER A 307 -1.61 -14.43 -25.37
CA SER A 307 -1.12 -15.73 -25.82
C SER A 307 -1.62 -16.86 -24.92
N LEU A 308 -1.88 -18.02 -25.52
CA LEU A 308 -2.18 -19.28 -24.85
C LEU A 308 -1.04 -20.27 -25.09
N ASP A 309 -0.40 -20.76 -24.02
CA ASP A 309 0.78 -21.63 -24.07
C ASP A 309 1.89 -21.10 -24.99
N GLY A 310 2.11 -19.78 -24.95
CA GLY A 310 3.10 -19.07 -25.78
C GLY A 310 2.71 -18.91 -27.26
N THR A 311 1.48 -19.26 -27.63
CA THR A 311 0.92 -18.99 -28.97
C THR A 311 0.02 -17.76 -28.90
N GLU A 312 0.44 -16.67 -29.55
CA GLU A 312 -0.35 -15.45 -29.68
C GLU A 312 -1.71 -15.74 -30.35
N LEU A 313 -2.78 -15.24 -29.73
CA LEU A 313 -4.14 -15.32 -30.23
C LEU A 313 -4.40 -14.15 -31.19
N ALA A 314 -5.30 -14.32 -32.16
CA ALA A 314 -5.62 -13.22 -33.05
C ALA A 314 -6.40 -12.13 -32.29
N GLY A 315 -6.08 -10.86 -32.56
CA GLY A 315 -6.75 -9.73 -31.91
C GLY A 315 -8.28 -9.80 -32.03
N GLY A 316 -8.97 -9.68 -30.89
CA GLY A 316 -10.42 -9.77 -30.77
C GLY A 316 -10.97 -11.18 -30.54
N GLU A 317 -10.12 -12.20 -30.38
CA GLU A 317 -10.54 -13.54 -29.95
C GLU A 317 -10.76 -13.63 -28.42
N VAL A 318 -10.10 -12.77 -27.64
CA VAL A 318 -10.32 -12.60 -26.19
C VAL A 318 -10.40 -11.11 -25.89
N GLU A 319 -11.37 -10.70 -25.07
CA GLU A 319 -11.53 -9.30 -24.68
C GLU A 319 -10.37 -8.84 -23.80
N THR A 320 -9.87 -7.65 -24.09
CA THR A 320 -8.78 -6.98 -23.39
C THR A 320 -9.05 -5.49 -23.41
N GLY A 321 -8.38 -4.75 -22.53
CA GLY A 321 -8.41 -3.30 -22.62
C GLY A 321 -7.82 -2.60 -21.41
N ASP A 322 -8.40 -1.43 -21.14
CA ASP A 322 -7.88 -0.47 -20.19
C ASP A 322 -8.72 -0.46 -18.92
N TRP A 323 -8.07 -0.68 -17.78
CA TRP A 323 -8.59 -0.27 -16.49
C TRP A 323 -8.05 1.12 -16.20
N GLU A 324 -8.93 2.12 -16.19
CA GLU A 324 -8.57 3.52 -15.92
C GLU A 324 -9.22 3.95 -14.61
N ALA A 325 -8.48 4.64 -13.74
CA ALA A 325 -9.04 5.20 -12.52
C ALA A 325 -8.43 6.55 -12.20
N TRP A 326 -9.24 7.45 -11.64
CA TRP A 326 -8.75 8.72 -11.13
C TRP A 326 -9.52 9.22 -9.93
N TYR A 327 -8.86 10.06 -9.13
CA TYR A 327 -9.55 10.81 -8.09
C TYR A 327 -8.92 12.19 -7.86
N VAL A 328 -9.72 13.09 -7.31
CA VAL A 328 -9.28 14.33 -6.69
C VAL A 328 -9.88 14.40 -5.28
N GLN A 329 -9.01 14.63 -4.29
CA GLN A 329 -9.40 14.75 -2.89
C GLN A 329 -8.87 16.06 -2.29
N GLY A 330 -9.77 16.85 -1.71
CA GLY A 330 -9.43 18.05 -0.95
C GLY A 330 -9.78 17.88 0.52
N SER A 331 -8.89 18.28 1.42
CA SER A 331 -9.19 18.39 2.85
C SER A 331 -8.74 19.72 3.45
N TYR A 332 -9.49 20.21 4.45
CA TYR A 332 -9.12 21.40 5.20
C TYR A 332 -9.31 21.20 6.70
N ARG A 333 -8.22 21.32 7.45
CA ARG A 333 -8.19 21.16 8.92
C ARG A 333 -8.19 22.50 9.65
N VAL A 334 -9.11 22.66 10.60
CA VAL A 334 -9.18 23.75 11.57
C VAL A 334 -9.27 23.17 12.98
N GLY A 335 -8.23 23.39 13.79
CA GLY A 335 -8.14 22.79 15.12
C GLY A 335 -8.14 21.26 15.05
N ASN A 336 -9.13 20.62 15.67
CA ASN A 336 -9.29 19.17 15.68
C ASN A 336 -10.28 18.65 14.62
N VAL A 337 -10.86 19.53 13.80
CA VAL A 337 -11.84 19.13 12.77
C VAL A 337 -11.20 19.26 11.40
N GLU A 338 -11.31 18.24 10.56
CA GLU A 338 -10.94 18.26 9.14
C GLU A 338 -12.15 17.89 8.29
N VAL A 339 -12.51 18.75 7.34
CA VAL A 339 -13.52 18.43 6.32
C VAL A 339 -12.84 17.89 5.08
N VAL A 340 -13.48 16.93 4.42
CA VAL A 340 -12.92 16.20 3.27
C VAL A 340 -13.98 16.08 2.18
N LEU A 341 -13.56 16.26 0.93
CA LEU A 341 -14.34 15.93 -0.27
C LEU A 341 -13.44 15.11 -1.19
N ARG A 342 -13.95 14.01 -1.72
CA ARG A 342 -13.33 13.23 -2.79
C ARG A 342 -14.35 13.03 -3.91
N TYR A 343 -13.86 13.15 -5.14
CA TYR A 343 -14.56 12.75 -6.35
C TYR A 343 -13.59 11.91 -7.18
N GLY A 344 -14.05 10.83 -7.77
CA GLY A 344 -13.22 9.96 -8.62
C GLY A 344 -14.05 8.97 -9.39
N GLU A 345 -13.46 8.39 -10.42
CA GLU A 345 -14.10 7.44 -11.33
C GLU A 345 -13.14 6.26 -11.58
N VAL A 346 -13.72 5.10 -11.88
CA VAL A 346 -13.02 3.95 -12.44
C VAL A 346 -13.83 3.44 -13.62
N ASP A 347 -13.11 3.18 -14.70
CA ASP A 347 -13.62 2.62 -15.95
C ASP A 347 -12.88 1.30 -16.22
N THR A 348 -13.60 0.33 -16.75
CA THR A 348 -13.10 -1.03 -17.02
C THR A 348 -13.37 -1.44 -18.46
N PRO A 349 -12.62 -2.42 -19.02
CA PRO A 349 -12.81 -2.80 -20.42
C PRO A 349 -14.00 -3.74 -20.66
N HIS A 350 -14.52 -4.36 -19.60
CA HIS A 350 -15.72 -5.21 -19.64
C HIS A 350 -16.99 -4.36 -19.55
N ASP A 351 -18.17 -4.96 -19.80
CA ASP A 351 -19.47 -4.27 -19.79
C ASP A 351 -19.58 -3.19 -18.68
N ASP A 352 -20.26 -2.06 -18.96
CA ASP A 352 -20.42 -0.84 -18.12
C ASP A 352 -20.92 -1.09 -16.66
N GLU A 353 -21.13 -2.33 -16.24
CA GLU A 353 -21.51 -2.73 -14.90
C GLU A 353 -20.45 -2.44 -13.83
N SER A 354 -19.15 -2.44 -14.16
CA SER A 354 -18.08 -2.13 -13.19
C SER A 354 -17.66 -0.66 -13.17
N ASP A 355 -18.08 0.12 -14.16
CA ASP A 355 -17.77 1.55 -14.23
C ASP A 355 -18.48 2.30 -13.09
N GLN A 356 -17.72 3.09 -12.34
CA GLN A 356 -18.17 3.65 -11.07
C GLN A 356 -17.70 5.09 -10.92
N THR A 357 -18.67 6.00 -10.71
CA THR A 357 -18.42 7.35 -10.22
C THR A 357 -18.63 7.42 -8.71
N GLN A 358 -17.60 7.86 -7.97
CA GLN A 358 -17.66 8.02 -6.52
C GLN A 358 -17.61 9.49 -6.10
N THR A 359 -18.59 9.88 -5.27
CA THR A 359 -18.53 11.13 -4.50
C THR A 359 -18.54 10.84 -3.01
N ALA A 360 -17.56 11.35 -2.26
CA ALA A 360 -17.48 11.16 -0.83
C ALA A 360 -17.26 12.47 -0.08
N VAL A 361 -18.09 12.72 0.94
CA VAL A 361 -17.99 13.87 1.85
C VAL A 361 -17.75 13.38 3.27
N GLY A 362 -16.70 13.90 3.91
CA GLY A 362 -16.27 13.44 5.22
C GLY A 362 -15.99 14.56 6.23
N VAL A 363 -16.14 14.23 7.50
CA VAL A 363 -15.70 15.03 8.65
C VAL A 363 -14.89 14.14 9.59
N ASN A 364 -13.64 14.55 9.82
CA ASN A 364 -12.72 13.88 10.72
C ASN A 364 -12.56 14.70 12.00
N TYR A 365 -12.66 14.04 13.15
CA TYR A 365 -12.36 14.61 14.46
C TYR A 365 -11.11 13.96 15.06
N TYR A 366 -10.05 14.75 15.21
CA TYR A 366 -8.77 14.34 15.76
C TYR A 366 -8.80 14.36 17.29
N LEU A 367 -8.69 13.17 17.89
CA LEU A 367 -8.47 12.98 19.33
C LEU A 367 -6.99 13.17 19.68
N ALA A 368 -6.12 12.69 18.79
CA ALA A 368 -4.68 12.88 18.78
C ALA A 368 -4.19 12.95 17.33
N ASN A 369 -2.89 13.13 17.11
CA ASN A 369 -2.33 13.17 15.74
C ASN A 369 -2.46 11.83 15.00
N ASN A 370 -2.58 10.74 15.74
CA ASN A 370 -2.66 9.35 15.28
C ASN A 370 -3.98 8.66 15.68
N ALA A 371 -4.96 9.39 16.23
CA ALA A 371 -6.24 8.84 16.65
C ALA A 371 -7.38 9.76 16.21
N LEU A 372 -8.33 9.23 15.43
CA LEU A 372 -9.42 10.02 14.87
C LEU A 372 -10.71 9.22 14.72
N VAL A 373 -11.83 9.93 14.81
CA VAL A 373 -13.15 9.46 14.41
C VAL A 373 -13.50 10.13 13.08
N LYS A 374 -13.97 9.35 12.11
CA LYS A 374 -14.40 9.82 10.80
C LYS A 374 -15.87 9.53 10.60
N LEU A 375 -16.62 10.51 10.13
CA LEU A 375 -17.97 10.33 9.60
C LEU A 375 -17.93 10.69 8.13
N ALA A 376 -18.36 9.79 7.25
CA ALA A 376 -18.44 10.03 5.82
C ALA A 376 -19.79 9.58 5.26
N TYR A 377 -20.21 10.24 4.19
CA TYR A 377 -21.26 9.80 3.29
C TYR A 377 -20.65 9.65 1.91
N GLU A 378 -20.96 8.54 1.25
CA GLU A 378 -20.41 8.17 -0.04
C GLU A 378 -21.56 7.74 -0.95
N THR A 379 -21.58 8.30 -2.16
CA THR A 379 -22.41 7.84 -3.27
C THR A 379 -21.50 7.14 -4.27
N ASN A 380 -21.94 6.01 -4.78
CA ASN A 380 -21.24 5.25 -5.79
C ASN A 380 -22.24 4.96 -6.91
N ASP A 381 -22.18 5.76 -7.96
CA ASP A 381 -23.07 5.65 -9.10
C ASP A 381 -22.41 4.73 -10.12
N PHE A 382 -23.13 3.70 -10.58
CA PHE A 382 -22.63 2.75 -11.59
C PHE A 382 -23.39 2.93 -12.90
N ASP A 383 -22.72 2.73 -14.04
CA ASP A 383 -23.36 2.90 -15.34
C ASP A 383 -24.45 1.85 -15.61
N ALA A 384 -24.31 0.67 -15.03
CA ALA A 384 -25.36 -0.33 -14.94
C ALA A 384 -25.47 -0.97 -13.54
N GLY A 385 -26.68 -1.03 -13.00
CA GLY A 385 -26.99 -1.62 -11.69
C GLY A 385 -27.74 -0.69 -10.76
N ASP A 386 -27.62 -0.94 -9.45
CA ASP A 386 -28.04 0.01 -8.41
C ASP A 386 -26.88 0.96 -8.08
N ASP A 387 -27.23 2.16 -7.60
CA ASP A 387 -26.29 3.18 -7.13
C ASP A 387 -26.23 3.17 -5.58
N PRO A 388 -25.29 2.40 -4.97
CA PRO A 388 -25.24 2.26 -3.53
C PRO A 388 -24.74 3.53 -2.83
N ASP A 389 -25.61 4.03 -1.96
CA ASP A 389 -25.31 5.09 -1.02
C ASP A 389 -25.00 4.53 0.37
N ARG A 390 -23.96 5.04 1.03
CA ARG A 390 -23.59 4.60 2.38
C ARG A 390 -23.10 5.70 3.30
N VAL A 391 -23.42 5.54 4.58
CA VAL A 391 -22.87 6.29 5.71
C VAL A 391 -21.85 5.42 6.44
N LEU A 392 -20.67 5.98 6.66
CA LEU A 392 -19.52 5.32 7.28
C LEU A 392 -19.10 6.06 8.55
N LEU A 393 -19.01 5.35 9.66
CA LEU A 393 -18.43 5.84 10.91
C LEU A 393 -17.22 4.99 11.27
N GLN A 394 -16.02 5.57 11.20
CA GLN A 394 -14.76 4.85 11.45
C GLN A 394 -14.03 5.44 12.66
N PHE A 395 -13.59 4.58 13.57
CA PHE A 395 -12.53 4.92 14.52
C PHE A 395 -11.22 4.36 14.01
N ALA A 396 -10.25 5.22 13.72
CA ALA A 396 -8.94 4.84 13.20
C ALA A 396 -7.83 5.26 14.15
N TYR A 397 -6.85 4.38 14.35
CA TYR A 397 -5.76 4.57 15.29
C TYR A 397 -4.44 4.04 14.73
N GLY A 398 -3.46 4.91 14.53
CA GLY A 398 -2.06 4.54 14.27
C GLY A 398 -1.27 4.47 15.57
N PHE A 399 -0.33 3.54 15.70
CA PHE A 399 0.46 3.36 16.92
C PHE A 399 1.96 3.21 16.66
#